data_AF-A0A2V8IPW4-F1
#
_entry.id   AF-A0A2V8IPW4-F1
#
_cell.length_a   1.000
_cell.length_b   1.000
_cell.length_c   1.000
_cell.angle_alpha   90.00
_cell.angle_beta   90.00
_cell.angle_gamma   90.00
#
_symmetry.space_group_name_H-M   'P 1'
#
loop_
_entity.id
_entity.type
_entity.pdbx_description
1 polymer ?
#
loop_
_entity_poly.entity_id
_entity_poly.type
_entity_poly.pdbx_seq_one_letter_code
_entity_poly.pdbx_strand_id
1 'polypeptide(L)'
;MTRGFSIVTLVAWIVSMGVLVNRAYLQASSNLAMDLARYGSAAEWRGVYYRGEKVGFTVSQTVPTADGFELQEHGRLQMSLLGATTAATIQTKAQVDRAFVLRSFEFSLDPGTGPVAISGRVDGPHMRLSIKTSSGTQTEERELTDVPVLGLNLSRRLASQGLKAGSRQEWMIFDPATLTNQPAVVEVGKREIVNVDAGAPIRLGRREVLRMANRSIPAFRVDMTFAGLRTTSWVTDTGEVVREESPTGLMSVRESPETARRMAIGDRIQGDLLEAAAVVPLRTATSRRLDDPRDVRRLELQLDGIDLASPDLQGAGQSVQGDVLEIVDARSLRASPADVDLQRYLEPEPLIESDDPAIRAEARAAIDGVTGARAQAERLTRRVNAMLDKKPTVSLPSARDVLRTRVGDCNEHTALYVAMARAAGIPSRIAVGLVYTRGAFYYHAWPEVFVDETRSPSTGSGRSRGVWLPVDPTFNQFPADATHVRLARGGLDRQAAILPLVGKLKMTIRDVDLGPNARSVLVGRQPADLAPLAVPIPRRNASGCCSCWSNPSRLR
;
A
#
# COMPACT_ATOMS: atom_id res chain seq x y z
N MET A 1 15.43 -29.08 -44.36
CA MET A 1 16.02 -27.93 -43.62
C MET A 1 15.18 -27.48 -42.42
N THR A 2 13.85 -27.66 -42.45
CA THR A 2 12.93 -27.25 -41.36
C THR A 2 13.14 -27.96 -40.01
N ARG A 3 13.43 -29.26 -40.01
CA ARG A 3 13.63 -30.03 -38.75
C ARG A 3 14.86 -29.60 -37.95
N GLY A 4 15.97 -29.27 -38.61
CA GLY A 4 17.19 -28.80 -37.94
C GLY A 4 16.99 -27.45 -37.27
N PHE A 5 16.26 -26.54 -37.94
CA PHE A 5 15.91 -25.24 -37.39
C PHE A 5 14.99 -25.35 -36.17
N SER A 6 13.97 -26.21 -36.21
CA SER A 6 13.08 -26.44 -35.06
C SER A 6 13.81 -26.99 -33.83
N ILE A 7 14.79 -27.88 -34.03
CA ILE A 7 15.59 -28.44 -32.93
C ILE A 7 16.47 -27.35 -32.30
N VAL A 8 17.12 -26.51 -33.11
CA VAL A 8 17.95 -25.40 -32.61
C VAL A 8 17.10 -24.39 -31.83
N THR A 9 15.91 -24.05 -32.30
CA THR A 9 14.99 -23.14 -31.59
C THR A 9 14.51 -23.75 -30.26
N LEU A 10 14.20 -25.05 -30.23
CA LEU A 10 13.80 -25.75 -29.01
C LEU A 10 14.94 -25.77 -27.98
N VAL A 11 16.17 -26.07 -28.42
CA VAL A 11 17.36 -26.05 -27.55
C VAL A 11 17.62 -24.64 -27.02
N ALA A 12 17.54 -23.62 -27.89
CA ALA A 12 17.69 -22.22 -27.47
C ALA A 12 16.61 -21.80 -26.46
N TRP A 13 15.37 -22.27 -26.62
CA TRP A 13 14.28 -22.03 -25.68
C TRP A 13 14.46 -22.75 -24.34
N ILE A 14 14.93 -24.00 -24.35
CA ILE A 14 15.25 -24.74 -23.12
C ILE A 14 16.42 -24.09 -22.38
N VAL A 15 17.46 -23.65 -23.10
CA VAL A 15 18.59 -22.93 -22.51
C VAL A 15 18.15 -21.58 -21.95
N SER A 16 17.30 -20.83 -22.68
CA SER A 16 16.80 -19.55 -22.19
C SER A 16 15.91 -19.72 -20.97
N MET A 17 15.02 -20.73 -20.93
CA MET A 17 14.26 -21.07 -19.72
C MET A 17 15.15 -21.55 -18.60
N GLY A 18 16.20 -22.33 -18.87
CA GLY A 18 17.18 -22.75 -17.87
C GLY A 18 17.89 -21.55 -17.24
N VAL A 19 18.28 -20.56 -18.04
CA VAL A 19 18.87 -19.30 -17.57
C VAL A 19 17.86 -18.47 -16.78
N LEU A 20 16.60 -18.41 -17.24
CA LEU A 20 15.53 -17.67 -16.59
C LEU A 20 15.16 -18.28 -15.23
N VAL A 21 15.03 -19.60 -15.15
CA VAL A 21 14.81 -20.35 -13.91
C VAL A 21 16.00 -20.19 -12.97
N ASN A 22 17.23 -20.26 -13.47
CA ASN A 22 18.43 -20.06 -12.65
C ASN A 22 18.49 -18.64 -12.07
N ARG A 23 18.21 -17.61 -12.87
CA ARG A 23 18.17 -16.21 -12.38
C ARG A 23 17.00 -15.94 -11.46
N ALA A 24 15.80 -16.40 -11.79
CA ALA A 24 14.58 -16.07 -11.05
C ALA A 24 14.45 -16.86 -9.74
N TYR A 25 14.83 -18.14 -9.72
CA TYR A 25 14.64 -19.01 -8.55
C TYR A 25 15.94 -19.30 -7.81
N LEU A 26 17.00 -19.70 -8.50
CA LEU A 26 18.24 -20.15 -7.83
C LEU A 26 19.06 -18.97 -7.29
N GLN A 27 19.22 -17.87 -8.04
CA GLN A 27 19.93 -16.69 -7.54
C GLN A 27 19.16 -15.93 -6.45
N ALA A 28 17.83 -15.81 -6.59
CA ALA A 28 16.98 -15.20 -5.56
C ALA A 28 16.96 -16.03 -4.26
N SER A 29 16.95 -17.36 -4.36
CA SER A 29 17.04 -18.24 -3.19
C SER A 29 18.45 -18.29 -2.59
N SER A 30 19.52 -18.21 -3.39
CA SER A 30 20.89 -18.14 -2.88
C SER A 30 21.18 -16.83 -2.15
N ASN A 31 20.69 -15.69 -2.67
CA ASN A 31 20.83 -14.39 -2.01
C ASN A 31 20.07 -14.37 -0.68
N LEU A 32 18.85 -14.91 -0.65
CA LEU A 32 18.09 -15.05 0.59
C LEU A 32 18.79 -15.96 1.61
N ALA A 33 19.31 -17.11 1.19
CA ALA A 33 20.02 -18.01 2.10
C ALA A 33 21.28 -17.35 2.68
N MET A 34 22.03 -16.59 1.88
CA MET A 34 23.19 -15.82 2.35
C MET A 34 22.80 -14.67 3.29
N ASP A 35 21.73 -13.94 2.98
CA ASP A 35 21.23 -12.86 3.84
C ASP A 35 20.67 -13.38 5.16
N LEU A 36 19.99 -14.54 5.14
CA LEU A 36 19.48 -15.19 6.34
C LEU A 36 20.56 -15.89 7.17
N ALA A 37 21.67 -16.33 6.55
CA ALA A 37 22.78 -16.98 7.25
C ALA A 37 23.56 -16.03 8.17
N ARG A 38 23.39 -14.71 8.02
CA ARG A 38 24.00 -13.70 8.89
C ARG A 38 23.36 -13.64 10.27
N TYR A 39 22.13 -14.14 10.41
CA TYR A 39 21.42 -14.14 11.68
C TYR A 39 21.94 -15.21 12.63
N GLY A 40 22.36 -14.76 13.81
CA GLY A 40 22.86 -15.65 14.86
C GLY A 40 21.75 -16.39 15.61
N SER A 41 22.13 -17.21 16.59
CA SER A 41 21.19 -17.94 17.45
C SER A 41 20.28 -17.05 18.31
N ALA A 42 20.63 -15.77 18.45
CA ALA A 42 19.85 -14.76 19.16
C ALA A 42 18.81 -14.06 18.27
N ALA A 43 18.72 -14.42 16.98
CA ALA A 43 17.75 -13.81 16.09
C ALA A 43 16.31 -14.20 16.45
N GLU A 44 15.42 -13.22 16.36
CA GLU A 44 14.01 -13.36 16.65
C GLU A 44 13.24 -13.57 15.34
N TRP A 45 12.55 -14.71 15.25
CA TRP A 45 11.76 -15.06 14.07
C TRP A 45 10.28 -14.85 14.38
N ARG A 46 9.56 -14.26 13.42
CA ARG A 46 8.12 -14.05 13.51
C ARG A 46 7.43 -14.52 12.23
N GLY A 47 6.34 -15.26 12.38
CA GLY A 47 5.42 -15.54 11.28
C GLY A 47 4.49 -14.35 11.06
N VAL A 48 4.26 -13.98 9.80
CA VAL A 48 3.34 -12.91 9.42
C VAL A 48 2.10 -13.51 8.77
N TYR A 49 0.94 -13.10 9.25
CA TYR A 49 -0.36 -13.63 8.90
C TYR A 49 -1.31 -12.50 8.50
N TYR A 50 -2.16 -12.76 7.52
CA TYR A 50 -3.24 -11.87 7.13
C TYR A 50 -4.56 -12.63 7.16
N ARG A 51 -5.48 -12.20 8.03
CA ARG A 51 -6.80 -12.83 8.27
C ARG A 51 -6.72 -14.35 8.50
N GLY A 52 -5.68 -14.80 9.20
CA GLY A 52 -5.43 -16.20 9.55
C GLY A 52 -4.56 -16.97 8.57
N GLU A 53 -4.33 -16.44 7.37
CA GLU A 53 -3.46 -17.07 6.36
C GLU A 53 -2.02 -16.59 6.50
N LYS A 54 -1.05 -17.50 6.38
CA LYS A 54 0.36 -17.14 6.50
C LYS A 54 0.84 -16.49 5.21
N VAL A 55 1.16 -15.20 5.30
CA VAL A 55 1.64 -14.40 4.17
C VAL A 55 3.14 -14.21 4.18
N GLY A 56 3.85 -14.57 5.25
CA GLY A 56 5.30 -14.42 5.26
C GLY A 56 5.95 -14.61 6.62
N PHE A 57 7.15 -14.04 6.75
CA PHE A 57 7.89 -14.00 8.00
C PHE A 57 8.79 -12.77 8.08
N THR A 58 9.18 -12.41 9.30
CA THR A 58 10.29 -11.50 9.57
C THR A 58 11.31 -12.17 10.48
N VAL A 59 12.56 -11.76 10.35
CA VAL A 59 13.65 -12.10 11.26
C VAL A 59 14.36 -10.82 11.66
N SER A 60 14.62 -10.65 12.95
CA SER A 60 15.32 -9.48 13.45
C SER A 60 16.43 -9.84 14.43
N GLN A 61 17.41 -8.95 14.54
CA GLN A 61 18.51 -9.07 15.48
C GLN A 61 18.98 -7.70 15.94
N THR A 62 19.43 -7.63 17.20
CA THR A 62 20.09 -6.47 17.79
C THR A 62 21.56 -6.80 17.98
N VAL A 63 22.44 -6.02 17.35
CA VAL A 63 23.90 -6.21 17.40
C VAL A 63 24.52 -5.07 18.20
N PRO A 64 25.21 -5.32 19.32
CA PRO A 64 25.91 -4.28 20.06
C PRO A 64 27.02 -3.62 19.24
N THR A 65 27.16 -2.31 19.37
CA THR A 65 28.27 -1.52 18.80
C THR A 65 28.98 -0.74 19.90
N ALA A 66 30.06 -0.03 19.60
CA ALA A 66 30.80 0.75 20.61
C ALA A 66 29.92 1.82 21.30
N ASP A 67 29.05 2.46 20.52
CA ASP A 67 28.27 3.64 20.92
C ASP A 67 26.76 3.37 21.03
N GLY A 68 26.32 2.12 20.86
CA GLY A 68 24.91 1.75 20.92
C GLY A 68 24.63 0.38 20.29
N PHE A 69 23.69 0.35 19.34
CA PHE A 69 23.25 -0.89 18.70
C PHE A 69 22.98 -0.68 17.21
N GLU A 70 23.20 -1.73 16.44
CA GLU A 70 22.64 -1.89 15.10
C GLU A 70 21.43 -2.84 15.18
N LEU A 71 20.26 -2.35 14.81
CA LEU A 71 19.06 -3.16 14.68
C LEU A 71 18.94 -3.60 13.23
N GLN A 72 18.67 -4.89 13.00
CA GLN A 72 18.50 -5.46 11.68
C GLN A 72 17.16 -6.19 11.62
N GLU A 73 16.44 -6.05 10.52
CA GLU A 73 15.22 -6.81 10.23
C GLU A 73 15.14 -7.15 8.74
N HIS A 74 14.93 -8.43 8.44
CA HIS A 74 14.63 -8.92 7.10
C HIS A 74 13.25 -9.57 7.10
N GLY A 75 12.42 -9.18 6.15
CA GLY A 75 11.07 -9.72 5.94
C GLY A 75 10.92 -10.30 4.54
N ARG A 76 10.13 -11.37 4.43
CA ARG A 76 9.62 -11.86 3.16
C ARG A 76 8.11 -12.02 3.27
N LEU A 77 7.41 -11.34 2.40
CA LEU A 77 5.95 -11.37 2.31
C LEU A 77 5.54 -11.88 0.93
N GLN A 78 4.40 -12.56 0.87
CA GLN A 78 3.76 -13.04 -0.34
C GLN A 78 2.29 -12.69 -0.24
N MET A 79 1.82 -11.87 -1.18
CA MET A 79 0.48 -11.29 -1.14
C MET A 79 -0.20 -11.49 -2.49
N SER A 80 -1.53 -11.67 -2.47
CA SER A 80 -2.34 -11.69 -3.69
C SER A 80 -3.11 -10.39 -3.85
N LEU A 81 -2.96 -9.79 -5.03
CA LEU A 81 -3.61 -8.58 -5.48
C LEU A 81 -4.12 -8.84 -6.91
N LEU A 82 -5.35 -8.49 -7.25
CA LEU A 82 -5.96 -8.72 -8.57
C LEU A 82 -5.73 -10.14 -9.14
N GLY A 83 -5.78 -11.16 -8.28
CA GLY A 83 -5.53 -12.57 -8.64
C GLY A 83 -4.09 -12.94 -9.01
N ALA A 84 -3.12 -12.01 -8.94
CA ALA A 84 -1.69 -12.31 -9.07
C ALA A 84 -1.02 -12.36 -7.70
N THR A 85 -0.06 -13.25 -7.53
CA THR A 85 0.68 -13.41 -6.27
C THR A 85 2.10 -12.89 -6.44
N THR A 86 2.45 -11.86 -5.66
CA THR A 86 3.77 -11.22 -5.71
C THR A 86 4.47 -11.42 -4.38
N ALA A 87 5.74 -11.82 -4.43
CA ALA A 87 6.60 -11.87 -3.25
C ALA A 87 7.37 -10.55 -3.15
N ALA A 88 7.43 -9.99 -1.94
CA ALA A 88 8.23 -8.81 -1.63
C ALA A 88 9.26 -9.16 -0.55
N THR A 89 10.48 -8.66 -0.72
CA THR A 89 11.53 -8.71 0.30
C THR A 89 11.70 -7.33 0.90
N ILE A 90 11.71 -7.26 2.22
CA ILE A 90 11.89 -6.02 2.98
C ILE A 90 13.16 -6.19 3.82
N GLN A 91 14.01 -5.18 3.83
CA GLN A 91 15.19 -5.13 4.69
C GLN A 91 15.25 -3.77 5.37
N THR A 92 15.46 -3.75 6.67
CA THR A 92 15.62 -2.54 7.46
C THR A 92 16.81 -2.69 8.38
N LYS A 93 17.67 -1.67 8.42
CA LYS A 93 18.75 -1.53 9.39
C LYS A 93 18.65 -0.16 10.06
N ALA A 94 18.89 -0.10 11.36
CA ALA A 94 18.92 1.16 12.09
C ALA A 94 20.13 1.21 13.01
N GLN A 95 20.90 2.28 12.93
CA GLN A 95 21.92 2.62 13.91
C GLN A 95 21.29 3.48 14.99
N VAL A 96 21.42 3.03 16.23
CA VAL A 96 20.84 3.70 17.39
C VAL A 96 21.87 3.85 18.51
N ASP A 97 21.68 4.83 19.39
CA ASP A 97 22.49 4.95 20.60
C ASP A 97 22.11 3.92 21.69
N ARG A 98 22.76 3.99 22.85
CA ARG A 98 22.47 3.09 23.99
C ARG A 98 21.04 3.22 24.55
N ALA A 99 20.36 4.32 24.28
CA ALA A 99 18.98 4.55 24.65
C ALA A 99 18.01 4.27 23.47
N PHE A 100 18.50 3.66 22.39
CA PHE A 100 17.74 3.37 21.17
C PHE A 100 17.23 4.63 20.42
N VAL A 101 17.87 5.79 20.60
CA VAL A 101 17.63 6.99 19.77
C VAL A 101 18.21 6.76 18.39
N LEU A 102 17.42 7.04 17.35
CA LEU A 102 17.79 6.85 15.96
C LEU A 102 18.89 7.83 15.53
N ARG A 103 19.95 7.32 14.87
CA ARG A 103 21.01 8.13 14.24
C ARG A 103 20.99 8.02 12.73
N SER A 104 20.80 6.82 12.23
CA SER A 104 20.66 6.57 10.79
C SER A 104 19.92 5.28 10.53
N PHE A 105 19.40 5.14 9.32
CA PHE A 105 18.78 3.89 8.87
C PHE A 105 19.01 3.63 7.39
N GLU A 106 18.86 2.37 7.03
CA GLU A 106 18.78 1.88 5.66
C GLU A 106 17.53 1.01 5.56
N PHE A 107 16.74 1.21 4.52
CA PHE A 107 15.54 0.47 4.21
C PHE A 107 15.63 0.04 2.75
N SER A 108 15.18 -1.17 2.44
CA SER A 108 15.08 -1.67 1.08
C SER A 108 13.79 -2.46 0.92
N LEU A 109 13.02 -2.16 -0.13
CA LEU A 109 11.85 -2.91 -0.55
C LEU A 109 12.07 -3.41 -1.98
N ASP A 110 12.07 -4.73 -2.18
CA ASP A 110 12.21 -5.35 -3.49
C ASP A 110 10.99 -6.26 -3.79
N PRO A 111 10.09 -5.83 -4.69
CA PRO A 111 8.98 -6.67 -5.17
C PRO A 111 9.37 -7.67 -6.27
N GLY A 112 10.67 -7.85 -6.54
CA GLY A 112 11.20 -8.73 -7.58
C GLY A 112 11.44 -8.04 -8.93
N THR A 113 11.13 -6.75 -9.05
CA THR A 113 11.41 -5.92 -10.24
C THR A 113 12.60 -4.98 -10.04
N GLY A 114 13.21 -4.98 -8.85
CA GLY A 114 14.35 -4.16 -8.47
C GLY A 114 14.12 -3.46 -7.13
N PRO A 115 15.15 -3.35 -6.28
CA PRO A 115 15.01 -2.77 -4.95
C PRO A 115 14.85 -1.24 -5.04
N VAL A 116 13.93 -0.71 -4.23
CA VAL A 116 13.95 0.68 -3.81
C VAL A 116 14.65 0.76 -2.47
N ALA A 117 15.76 1.49 -2.41
CA ALA A 117 16.56 1.67 -1.21
C ALA A 117 16.43 3.09 -0.68
N ILE A 118 16.09 3.24 0.60
CA ILE A 118 15.96 4.51 1.28
C ILE A 118 16.96 4.52 2.43
N SER A 119 17.75 5.57 2.53
CA SER A 119 18.64 5.77 3.67
C SER A 119 18.38 7.12 4.30
N GLY A 120 18.55 7.22 5.60
CA GLY A 120 18.37 8.46 6.34
C GLY A 120 19.44 8.68 7.38
N ARG A 121 19.85 9.93 7.57
CA ARG A 121 20.65 10.40 8.71
C ARG A 121 19.83 11.41 9.51
N VAL A 122 19.89 11.27 10.82
CA VAL A 122 19.11 12.06 11.77
C VAL A 122 20.08 12.82 12.68
N ASP A 123 19.93 14.13 12.74
CA ASP A 123 20.65 15.01 13.64
C ASP A 123 19.65 15.92 14.37
N GLY A 124 19.30 15.53 15.60
CA GLY A 124 18.16 16.12 16.29
C GLY A 124 16.86 15.93 15.48
N PRO A 125 16.03 16.97 15.32
CA PRO A 125 14.82 16.91 14.48
C PRO A 125 15.09 17.03 12.97
N HIS A 126 16.33 17.33 12.56
CA HIS A 126 16.67 17.40 11.14
C HIS A 126 16.94 16.00 10.60
N MET A 127 16.27 15.63 9.50
CA MET A 127 16.45 14.36 8.82
C MET A 127 16.81 14.55 7.35
N ARG A 128 17.96 14.00 6.93
CA ARG A 128 18.36 13.92 5.53
C ARG A 128 18.10 12.53 4.98
N LEU A 129 17.31 12.44 3.91
CA LEU A 129 16.94 11.24 3.22
C LEU A 129 17.66 11.12 1.87
N SER A 130 17.96 9.89 1.48
CA SER A 130 18.41 9.53 0.14
C SER A 130 17.60 8.34 -0.36
N ILE A 131 16.80 8.57 -1.40
CA ILE A 131 15.93 7.59 -2.04
C ILE A 131 16.60 7.15 -3.34
N LYS A 132 17.05 5.91 -3.37
CA LYS A 132 17.69 5.28 -4.52
C LYS A 132 16.73 4.29 -5.14
N THR A 133 16.33 4.56 -6.37
CA THR A 133 15.62 3.62 -7.21
C THR A 133 16.56 3.08 -8.27
N SER A 134 16.09 2.11 -9.03
CA SER A 134 16.88 1.50 -10.12
C SER A 134 17.23 2.49 -11.24
N SER A 135 16.62 3.66 -11.25
CA SER A 135 16.81 4.70 -12.26
C SER A 135 17.60 5.91 -11.77
N GLY A 136 17.96 6.00 -10.49
CA GLY A 136 18.78 7.10 -9.96
C GLY A 136 18.59 7.34 -8.46
N THR A 137 19.16 8.44 -7.95
CA THR A 137 19.10 8.81 -6.53
C THR A 137 18.58 10.22 -6.37
N GLN A 138 17.63 10.40 -5.45
CA GLN A 138 17.10 11.70 -5.02
C GLN A 138 17.41 11.90 -3.54
N THR A 139 17.68 13.13 -3.14
CA THR A 139 17.89 13.50 -1.74
C THR A 139 16.84 14.49 -1.29
N GLU A 140 16.39 14.36 -0.04
CA GLU A 140 15.42 15.25 0.60
C GLU A 140 15.92 15.60 2.00
N GLU A 141 15.65 16.82 2.45
CA GLU A 141 15.87 17.23 3.85
C GLU A 141 14.53 17.61 4.46
N ARG A 142 14.31 17.20 5.72
CA ARG A 142 13.09 17.46 6.46
C ARG A 142 13.43 18.01 7.82
N GLU A 143 12.73 19.07 8.20
CA GLU A 143 12.69 19.52 9.58
C GLU A 143 11.45 18.97 10.27
N LEU A 144 11.65 18.25 11.37
CA LEU A 144 10.59 17.58 12.11
C LEU A 144 10.30 18.30 13.42
N THR A 145 9.18 17.99 14.05
CA THR A 145 8.87 18.56 15.38
C THR A 145 9.70 17.91 16.49
N ASP A 146 10.11 16.66 16.29
CA ASP A 146 10.88 15.86 17.25
C ASP A 146 11.77 14.85 16.50
N VAL A 147 12.76 14.30 17.22
CA VAL A 147 13.62 13.22 16.71
C VAL A 147 12.75 12.01 16.32
N PRO A 148 12.78 11.55 15.06
CA PRO A 148 11.92 10.48 14.60
C PRO A 148 12.33 9.12 15.17
N VAL A 149 11.35 8.23 15.29
CA VAL A 149 11.52 6.83 15.66
C VAL A 149 10.99 5.97 14.52
N LEU A 150 11.65 4.84 14.24
CA LEU A 150 11.13 3.83 13.31
C LEU A 150 10.29 2.82 14.10
N GLY A 151 9.37 2.14 13.41
CA GLY A 151 8.71 0.95 13.98
C GLY A 151 9.71 -0.08 14.52
N LEU A 152 10.89 -0.19 13.88
CA LEU A 152 11.96 -1.12 14.27
C LEU A 152 12.57 -0.83 15.65
N ASN A 153 12.78 0.43 16.03
CA ASN A 153 13.41 0.78 17.32
C ASN A 153 12.41 1.22 18.41
N LEU A 154 11.13 1.43 18.06
CA LEU A 154 10.13 1.93 19.00
C LEU A 154 9.98 1.06 20.26
N SER A 155 9.82 -0.26 20.13
CA SER A 155 9.60 -1.14 21.28
C SER A 155 10.80 -1.17 22.25
N ARG A 156 12.02 -1.17 21.70
CA ARG A 156 13.27 -1.11 22.48
C ARG A 156 13.45 0.27 23.13
N ARG A 157 13.08 1.35 22.43
CA ARG A 157 13.08 2.72 22.96
C ARG A 157 12.14 2.85 24.16
N LEU A 158 10.92 2.33 24.06
CA LEU A 158 9.95 2.29 25.16
C LEU A 158 10.49 1.47 26.34
N ALA A 159 11.05 0.29 26.08
CA ALA A 159 11.63 -0.57 27.12
C ALA A 159 12.82 0.10 27.84
N SER A 160 13.66 0.83 27.12
CA SER A 160 14.82 1.55 27.70
C SER A 160 14.41 2.65 28.70
N GLN A 161 13.19 3.20 28.57
CA GLN A 161 12.62 4.17 29.50
C GLN A 161 11.91 3.52 30.69
N GLY A 162 11.80 2.19 30.68
CA GLY A 162 11.01 1.40 31.62
C GLY A 162 9.52 1.41 31.27
N LEU A 163 8.99 0.27 30.83
CA LEU A 163 7.56 0.10 30.55
C LEU A 163 6.75 0.21 31.85
N LYS A 164 5.84 1.19 31.89
CA LYS A 164 4.96 1.45 33.04
C LYS A 164 3.50 1.35 32.61
N ALA A 165 2.75 0.43 33.21
CA ALA A 165 1.33 0.27 32.92
C ALA A 165 0.56 1.57 33.21
N GLY A 166 -0.32 1.96 32.30
CA GLY A 166 -1.08 3.21 32.30
C GLY A 166 -0.35 4.40 31.69
N SER A 167 0.93 4.28 31.28
CA SER A 167 1.63 5.40 30.65
C SER A 167 1.12 5.63 29.22
N ARG A 168 0.95 6.91 28.86
CA ARG A 168 0.64 7.37 27.51
C ARG A 168 1.76 8.28 27.03
N GLN A 169 2.24 8.05 25.82
CA GLN A 169 3.34 8.80 25.22
C GLN A 169 3.01 9.11 23.76
N GLU A 170 3.59 10.19 23.25
CA GLU A 170 3.50 10.57 21.84
C GLU A 170 4.90 10.51 21.24
N TRP A 171 5.00 9.94 20.03
CA TRP A 171 6.26 9.74 19.33
C TRP A 171 6.10 10.16 17.87
N MET A 172 7.09 10.87 17.32
CA MET A 172 7.14 11.12 15.88
C MET A 172 7.65 9.86 15.18
N ILE A 173 6.78 9.14 14.47
CA ILE A 173 7.18 7.96 13.72
C ILE A 173 7.50 8.34 12.28
N PHE A 174 8.66 7.91 11.80
CA PHE A 174 8.98 7.89 10.37
C PHE A 174 8.81 6.48 9.82
N ASP A 175 7.99 6.34 8.77
CA ASP A 175 7.84 5.09 8.04
C ASP A 175 8.55 5.19 6.68
N PRO A 176 9.67 4.47 6.47
CA PRO A 176 10.38 4.50 5.19
C PRO A 176 9.59 3.83 4.06
N ALA A 177 8.65 2.93 4.33
CA ALA A 177 7.87 2.27 3.28
C ALA A 177 6.85 3.22 2.64
N THR A 178 6.39 4.24 3.37
CA THR A 178 5.45 5.26 2.88
C THR A 178 6.09 6.64 2.74
N LEU A 179 7.35 6.80 3.19
CA LEU A 179 8.06 8.08 3.28
C LEU A 179 7.31 9.13 4.10
N THR A 180 6.58 8.72 5.14
CA THR A 180 5.75 9.62 5.97
C THR A 180 6.32 9.84 7.37
N ASN A 181 6.14 11.05 7.89
CA ASN A 181 6.36 11.37 9.31
C ASN A 181 5.00 11.71 9.94
N GLN A 182 4.57 10.97 10.95
CA GLN A 182 3.33 11.26 11.67
C GLN A 182 3.46 10.98 13.17
N PRO A 183 2.78 11.76 14.03
CA PRO A 183 2.70 11.45 15.44
C PRO A 183 1.96 10.13 15.65
N ALA A 184 2.48 9.33 16.58
CA ALA A 184 1.86 8.11 17.07
C ALA A 184 1.61 8.22 18.56
N VAL A 185 0.41 7.84 18.99
CA VAL A 185 0.07 7.75 20.41
C VAL A 185 0.28 6.31 20.86
N VAL A 186 1.12 6.13 21.88
CA VAL A 186 1.44 4.83 22.46
C VAL A 186 0.91 4.76 23.88
N GLU A 187 0.14 3.72 24.18
CA GLU A 187 -0.43 3.45 25.50
C GLU A 187 0.07 2.09 26.00
N VAL A 188 0.77 2.09 27.14
CA VAL A 188 1.30 0.88 27.76
C VAL A 188 0.27 0.34 28.75
N GLY A 189 -0.31 -0.81 28.43
CA GLY A 189 -1.23 -1.56 29.27
C GLY A 189 -0.55 -2.39 30.35
N LYS A 190 -1.31 -3.33 30.93
CA LYS A 190 -0.78 -4.27 31.93
C LYS A 190 0.06 -5.36 31.28
N ARG A 191 0.82 -6.09 32.09
CA ARG A 191 1.46 -7.34 31.65
C ARG A 191 0.40 -8.43 31.45
N GLU A 192 0.52 -9.14 30.35
CA GLU A 192 -0.31 -10.27 29.95
C GLU A 192 0.59 -11.46 29.62
N ILE A 193 0.05 -12.67 29.73
CA ILE A 193 0.76 -13.89 29.35
C ILE A 193 0.41 -14.23 27.90
N VAL A 194 1.42 -14.20 27.03
CA VAL A 194 1.26 -14.58 25.62
C VAL A 194 1.82 -15.98 25.42
N ASN A 195 1.01 -16.85 24.84
CA ASN A 195 1.43 -18.21 24.49
C ASN A 195 1.89 -18.22 23.03
N VAL A 196 3.12 -18.67 22.79
CA VAL A 196 3.71 -18.77 21.45
C VAL A 196 4.31 -20.15 21.21
N ASP A 197 4.23 -20.60 19.96
CA ASP A 197 4.88 -21.81 19.50
C ASP A 197 6.39 -21.56 19.33
N ALA A 198 7.12 -21.76 20.43
CA ALA A 198 8.58 -21.67 20.43
C ALA A 198 9.20 -23.07 20.28
N GLY A 199 10.05 -23.24 19.28
CA GLY A 199 10.91 -24.41 19.19
C GLY A 199 11.96 -24.34 20.30
N ALA A 200 11.90 -25.26 21.26
CA ALA A 200 12.94 -25.42 22.26
C ALA A 200 13.87 -26.57 21.84
N PRO A 201 15.19 -26.36 21.73
CA PRO A 201 16.12 -27.47 21.58
C PRO A 201 16.09 -28.31 22.85
N ILE A 202 15.78 -29.60 22.70
CA ILE A 202 15.90 -30.59 23.77
C ILE A 202 17.06 -31.51 23.39
N ARG A 203 18.04 -31.67 24.29
CA ARG A 203 19.08 -32.68 24.12
C ARG A 203 18.52 -34.06 24.46
N LEU A 204 18.44 -34.94 23.46
CA LEU A 204 18.21 -36.37 23.64
C LEU A 204 19.52 -37.11 23.34
N GLY A 205 20.27 -37.42 24.40
CA GLY A 205 21.61 -38.00 24.29
C GLY A 205 22.61 -37.03 23.66
N ARG A 206 23.30 -37.45 22.58
CA ARG A 206 24.22 -36.59 21.81
C ARG A 206 23.55 -35.79 20.67
N ARG A 207 22.23 -35.94 20.47
CA ARG A 207 21.47 -35.23 19.43
C ARG A 207 20.62 -34.13 20.06
N GLU A 208 20.67 -32.96 19.45
CA GLU A 208 19.77 -31.84 19.75
C GLU A 208 18.52 -31.99 18.87
N VAL A 209 17.36 -32.15 19.49
CA VAL A 209 16.07 -32.36 18.82
C VAL A 209 15.18 -31.17 19.14
N LEU A 210 14.70 -30.47 18.12
CA LEU A 210 13.78 -29.34 18.30
C LEU A 210 12.39 -29.88 18.63
N ARG A 211 11.88 -29.61 19.84
CA ARG A 211 10.49 -29.90 20.19
C ARG A 211 9.70 -28.60 20.20
N MET A 212 8.59 -28.56 19.47
CA MET A 212 7.62 -27.47 19.59
C MET A 212 7.03 -27.52 21.00
N ALA A 213 7.28 -26.48 21.79
CA ALA A 213 6.71 -26.33 23.13
C ALA A 213 5.99 -24.99 23.19
N ASN A 214 4.75 -25.01 23.67
CA ASN A 214 4.01 -23.78 23.90
C ASN A 214 4.68 -23.02 25.05
N ARG A 215 5.29 -21.87 24.77
CA ARG A 215 6.00 -21.06 25.76
C ARG A 215 5.13 -19.88 26.14
N SER A 216 4.87 -19.75 27.43
CA SER A 216 4.18 -18.60 28.01
C SER A 216 5.20 -17.50 28.31
N ILE A 217 5.06 -16.35 27.66
CA ILE A 217 5.95 -15.19 27.79
C ILE A 217 5.16 -14.03 28.40
N PRO A 218 5.57 -13.50 29.57
CA PRO A 218 4.98 -12.28 30.10
C PRO A 218 5.42 -11.07 29.26
N ALA A 219 4.45 -10.26 28.83
CA ALA A 219 4.70 -9.09 28.00
C ALA A 219 3.68 -7.99 28.30
N PHE A 220 4.10 -6.73 28.25
CA PHE A 220 3.18 -5.59 28.31
C PHE A 220 2.36 -5.53 27.03
N ARG A 221 1.05 -5.38 27.17
CA ARG A 221 0.22 -4.97 26.04
C ARG A 221 0.50 -3.51 25.74
N VAL A 222 0.85 -3.19 24.51
CA VAL A 222 1.14 -1.83 24.02
C VAL A 222 0.17 -1.55 22.89
N ASP A 223 -0.73 -0.60 23.08
CA ASP A 223 -1.61 -0.11 22.03
C ASP A 223 -0.97 1.10 21.37
N MET A 224 -0.86 1.10 20.05
CA MET A 224 -0.34 2.24 19.28
C MET A 224 -1.41 2.72 18.31
N THR A 225 -1.65 4.02 18.26
CA THR A 225 -2.45 4.65 17.22
C THR A 225 -1.53 5.44 16.30
N PHE A 226 -1.39 4.99 15.05
CA PHE A 226 -0.55 5.60 14.01
C PHE A 226 -1.32 5.62 12.69
N ALA A 227 -1.32 6.75 11.97
CA ALA A 227 -2.09 6.93 10.74
C ALA A 227 -3.58 6.50 10.87
N GLY A 228 -4.20 6.74 12.03
CA GLY A 228 -5.59 6.36 12.34
C GLY A 228 -5.84 4.86 12.55
N LEU A 229 -4.81 4.02 12.45
CA LEU A 229 -4.85 2.59 12.75
C LEU A 229 -4.41 2.35 14.19
N ARG A 230 -5.21 1.59 14.94
CA ARG A 230 -4.85 1.14 16.28
C ARG A 230 -4.28 -0.27 16.21
N THR A 231 -2.98 -0.43 16.40
CA THR A 231 -2.33 -1.74 16.53
C THR A 231 -2.15 -2.09 18.00
N THR A 232 -2.05 -3.39 18.27
CA THR A 232 -1.77 -3.91 19.61
C THR A 232 -0.59 -4.85 19.53
N SER A 233 0.45 -4.57 20.32
CA SER A 233 1.68 -5.34 20.37
C SER A 233 1.94 -5.81 21.80
N TRP A 234 2.49 -7.00 21.96
CA TRP A 234 2.89 -7.54 23.27
C TRP A 234 4.41 -7.50 23.38
N VAL A 235 4.90 -6.60 24.21
CA VAL A 235 6.32 -6.24 24.30
C VAL A 235 6.92 -6.71 25.63
N THR A 236 8.04 -7.43 25.59
CA THR A 236 8.74 -7.88 26.80
C THR A 236 9.44 -6.73 27.52
N ASP A 237 9.92 -6.96 28.74
CA ASP A 237 10.69 -5.98 29.52
C ASP A 237 11.96 -5.48 28.80
N THR A 238 12.46 -6.25 27.83
CA THR A 238 13.65 -5.89 27.03
C THR A 238 13.30 -5.23 25.71
N GLY A 239 12.02 -5.09 25.36
CA GLY A 239 11.56 -4.49 24.10
C GLY A 239 11.35 -5.48 22.95
N GLU A 240 11.41 -6.80 23.20
CA GLU A 240 11.08 -7.82 22.18
C GLU A 240 9.58 -7.87 21.92
N VAL A 241 9.16 -7.90 20.65
CA VAL A 241 7.75 -8.00 20.28
C VAL A 241 7.37 -9.47 20.10
N VAL A 242 6.56 -9.99 21.02
CA VAL A 242 6.14 -11.41 21.03
C VAL A 242 4.98 -11.66 20.07
N ARG A 243 4.06 -10.70 19.98
CA ARG A 243 2.88 -10.73 19.10
C ARG A 243 2.51 -9.30 18.75
N GLU A 244 1.95 -9.10 17.57
CA GLU A 244 1.41 -7.83 17.12
C GLU A 244 0.19 -8.09 16.24
N GLU A 245 -0.83 -7.24 16.37
CA GLU A 245 -2.09 -7.34 15.66
C GLU A 245 -2.59 -5.98 15.20
N SER A 246 -3.31 -5.98 14.08
CA SER A 246 -3.94 -4.80 13.52
C SER A 246 -5.41 -5.06 13.16
N PRO A 247 -6.26 -4.02 13.10
CA PRO A 247 -7.67 -4.15 12.75
C PRO A 247 -7.89 -4.58 11.31
N THR A 248 -6.89 -4.40 10.43
CA THR A 248 -6.94 -4.83 9.03
C THR A 248 -6.84 -6.36 8.89
N GLY A 249 -6.47 -7.06 9.97
CA GLY A 249 -6.31 -8.51 10.01
C GLY A 249 -4.86 -8.97 9.85
N LEU A 250 -3.89 -8.05 9.79
CA LEU A 250 -2.47 -8.40 9.87
C LEU A 250 -2.11 -8.79 11.31
N MET A 251 -1.39 -9.90 11.45
CA MET A 251 -0.85 -10.39 12.71
C MET A 251 0.60 -10.84 12.51
N SER A 252 1.48 -10.49 13.43
CA SER A 252 2.84 -11.02 13.53
C SER A 252 2.99 -11.74 14.86
N VAL A 253 3.55 -12.95 14.87
CA VAL A 253 3.74 -13.73 16.10
C VAL A 253 5.09 -14.40 16.13
N ARG A 254 5.76 -14.39 17.28
CA ARG A 254 7.04 -15.06 17.50
C ARG A 254 6.91 -16.56 17.29
N GLU A 255 7.82 -17.12 16.49
CA GLU A 255 7.84 -18.52 16.11
C GLU A 255 9.27 -19.06 16.10
N SER A 256 9.42 -20.39 16.01
CA SER A 256 10.71 -20.96 15.66
C SER A 256 11.13 -20.58 14.23
N PRO A 257 12.44 -20.55 13.93
CA PRO A 257 12.92 -20.30 12.57
C PRO A 257 12.30 -21.26 11.54
N GLU A 258 12.10 -22.53 11.90
CA GLU A 258 11.51 -23.55 11.03
C GLU A 258 10.03 -23.29 10.77
N THR A 259 9.26 -22.89 11.79
CA THR A 259 7.84 -22.57 11.60
C THR A 259 7.67 -21.27 10.82
N ALA A 260 8.43 -20.22 11.16
CA ALA A 260 8.39 -18.93 10.50
C ALA A 260 8.64 -19.07 8.98
N ARG A 261 9.69 -19.80 8.59
CA ARG A 261 10.07 -19.99 7.18
C ARG A 261 9.15 -20.92 6.39
N ARG A 262 8.34 -21.76 7.05
CA ARG A 262 7.34 -22.59 6.36
C ARG A 262 6.23 -21.68 5.85
N MET A 263 6.28 -21.35 4.57
CA MET A 263 5.16 -20.74 3.86
C MET A 263 4.00 -21.74 3.82
N ALA A 264 2.77 -21.26 3.98
CA ALA A 264 1.61 -22.08 3.66
C ALA A 264 1.62 -22.33 2.15
N ILE A 265 2.01 -23.53 1.72
CA ILE A 265 1.66 -24.05 0.39
C ILE A 265 0.19 -24.47 0.48
N GLY A 266 -0.69 -23.50 0.69
CA GLY A 266 -2.12 -23.72 0.60
C GLY A 266 -2.56 -23.35 -0.81
N ASP A 267 -3.27 -24.26 -1.49
CA ASP A 267 -4.02 -24.00 -2.74
C ASP A 267 -5.11 -22.89 -2.58
N ARG A 268 -5.07 -22.11 -1.49
CA ARG A 268 -6.05 -21.11 -1.06
C ARG A 268 -5.38 -19.80 -0.67
N ILE A 269 -4.56 -19.21 -1.53
CA ILE A 269 -4.42 -17.75 -1.48
C ILE A 269 -5.75 -17.18 -2.02
N GLN A 270 -6.80 -17.24 -1.20
CA GLN A 270 -8.21 -17.04 -1.61
C GLN A 270 -8.77 -15.67 -1.22
N GLY A 271 -8.01 -14.83 -0.53
CA GLY A 271 -8.40 -13.45 -0.26
C GLY A 271 -7.57 -12.49 -1.08
N ASP A 272 -8.12 -11.95 -2.17
CA ASP A 272 -7.54 -10.79 -2.84
C ASP A 272 -7.61 -9.59 -1.88
N LEU A 273 -6.47 -9.00 -1.53
CA LEU A 273 -6.41 -7.90 -0.57
C LEU A 273 -7.25 -6.70 -1.04
N LEU A 274 -7.35 -6.51 -2.36
CA LEU A 274 -8.15 -5.44 -2.94
C LEU A 274 -9.66 -5.68 -2.74
N GLU A 275 -10.11 -6.93 -2.91
CA GLU A 275 -11.51 -7.31 -2.63
C GLU A 275 -11.83 -7.22 -1.14
N ALA A 276 -10.88 -7.64 -0.28
CA ALA A 276 -11.01 -7.57 1.16
C ALA A 276 -11.13 -6.13 1.70
N ALA A 277 -10.70 -5.14 0.91
CA ALA A 277 -10.71 -3.71 1.23
C ALA A 277 -11.84 -2.95 0.49
N ALA A 278 -12.59 -3.61 -0.39
CA ALA A 278 -13.66 -2.98 -1.16
C ALA A 278 -14.82 -2.53 -0.27
N VAL A 279 -15.39 -1.36 -0.60
CA VAL A 279 -16.57 -0.81 0.05
C VAL A 279 -17.79 -1.20 -0.76
N VAL A 280 -18.61 -2.10 -0.22
CA VAL A 280 -19.89 -2.47 -0.82
C VAL A 280 -20.95 -1.49 -0.32
N PRO A 281 -21.64 -0.73 -1.20
CA PRO A 281 -22.70 0.16 -0.77
C PRO A 281 -23.81 -0.57 -0.03
N LEU A 282 -24.26 -0.01 1.09
CA LEU A 282 -25.42 -0.50 1.83
C LEU A 282 -26.67 -0.37 0.95
N ARG A 283 -27.39 -1.47 0.78
CA ARG A 283 -28.64 -1.47 -0.01
C ARG A 283 -29.74 -0.76 0.76
N THR A 284 -30.36 0.23 0.13
CA THR A 284 -31.61 0.86 0.56
C THR A 284 -32.75 0.47 -0.38
N ALA A 285 -34.00 0.67 0.04
CA ALA A 285 -35.18 0.44 -0.79
C ALA A 285 -35.18 1.25 -2.10
N THR A 286 -34.41 2.34 -2.16
CA THR A 286 -34.28 3.24 -3.32
C THR A 286 -32.96 3.05 -4.09
N SER A 287 -32.07 2.15 -3.65
CA SER A 287 -30.77 1.93 -4.31
C SER A 287 -30.96 1.35 -5.71
N ARG A 288 -30.71 2.17 -6.75
CA ARG A 288 -30.61 1.71 -8.13
C ARG A 288 -29.33 0.92 -8.33
N ARG A 289 -29.38 -0.11 -9.18
CA ARG A 289 -28.17 -0.82 -9.60
C ARG A 289 -27.37 0.07 -10.56
N LEU A 290 -26.09 0.19 -10.30
CA LEU A 290 -25.13 0.83 -11.20
C LEU A 290 -24.59 -0.25 -12.14
N ASP A 291 -25.15 -0.35 -13.35
CA ASP A 291 -24.73 -1.36 -14.33
C ASP A 291 -23.52 -0.88 -15.15
N ASP A 292 -23.56 0.35 -15.68
CA ASP A 292 -22.45 0.99 -16.39
C ASP A 292 -22.05 2.31 -15.70
N PRO A 293 -20.85 2.38 -15.08
CA PRO A 293 -20.33 3.60 -14.45
C PRO A 293 -20.24 4.80 -15.41
N ARG A 294 -20.00 4.54 -16.70
CA ARG A 294 -19.79 5.59 -17.72
C ARG A 294 -21.04 6.39 -18.03
N ASP A 295 -22.20 5.83 -17.72
CA ASP A 295 -23.50 6.45 -17.93
C ASP A 295 -23.92 7.36 -16.77
N VAL A 296 -23.24 7.29 -15.62
CA VAL A 296 -23.56 8.10 -14.44
C VAL A 296 -23.25 9.57 -14.71
N ARG A 297 -24.27 10.41 -14.53
CA ARG A 297 -24.18 11.88 -14.67
C ARG A 297 -24.05 12.58 -13.33
N ARG A 298 -24.70 12.02 -12.32
CA ARG A 298 -24.67 12.50 -10.95
C ARG A 298 -24.79 11.33 -10.00
N LEU A 299 -23.98 11.34 -8.94
CA LEU A 299 -23.99 10.34 -7.90
C LEU A 299 -24.02 11.05 -6.54
N GLU A 300 -25.05 10.77 -5.75
CA GLU A 300 -25.15 11.22 -4.37
C GLU A 300 -24.89 10.05 -3.41
N LEU A 301 -23.90 10.22 -2.54
CA LEU A 301 -23.48 9.24 -1.55
C LEU A 301 -23.61 9.81 -0.16
N GLN A 302 -24.13 9.01 0.77
CA GLN A 302 -23.93 9.26 2.20
C GLN A 302 -22.75 8.43 2.69
N LEU A 303 -21.80 9.09 3.36
CA LEU A 303 -20.60 8.45 3.90
C LEU A 303 -20.60 8.50 5.43
N ASP A 304 -20.20 7.41 6.07
CA ASP A 304 -19.99 7.30 7.52
C ASP A 304 -18.60 6.69 7.79
N GLY A 305 -17.92 7.16 8.84
CA GLY A 305 -16.57 6.70 9.20
C GLY A 305 -15.41 7.44 8.52
N ILE A 306 -15.65 8.61 7.92
CA ILE A 306 -14.64 9.52 7.35
C ILE A 306 -14.87 10.96 7.84
N ASP A 307 -13.78 11.73 7.98
CA ASP A 307 -13.86 13.17 8.21
C ASP A 307 -14.23 13.91 6.91
N LEU A 308 -15.49 14.34 6.85
CA LEU A 308 -16.06 15.05 5.71
C LEU A 308 -15.70 16.55 5.66
N ALA A 309 -15.04 17.08 6.70
CA ALA A 309 -14.59 18.47 6.72
C ALA A 309 -13.29 18.69 5.92
N SER A 310 -12.65 17.62 5.44
CA SER A 310 -11.39 17.73 4.70
C SER A 310 -11.54 18.58 3.43
N PRO A 311 -10.68 19.60 3.24
CA PRO A 311 -10.71 20.44 2.04
C PRO A 311 -10.38 19.66 0.78
N ASP A 312 -9.71 18.51 0.93
CA ASP A 312 -9.51 17.61 -0.18
C ASP A 312 -10.85 17.22 -0.76
N LEU A 313 -11.88 16.84 -0.02
CA LEU A 313 -13.15 16.31 -0.55
C LEU A 313 -13.97 17.27 -1.45
N GLN A 314 -13.50 18.51 -1.68
CA GLN A 314 -14.13 19.52 -2.53
C GLN A 314 -13.40 19.69 -3.88
N GLY A 315 -14.15 20.00 -4.94
CA GLY A 315 -13.64 20.37 -6.26
C GLY A 315 -13.49 19.20 -7.25
N ALA A 316 -13.17 19.53 -8.50
CA ALA A 316 -13.08 18.58 -9.63
C ALA A 316 -14.38 17.77 -9.88
N GLY A 317 -15.54 18.42 -9.68
CA GLY A 317 -16.86 17.79 -9.80
C GLY A 317 -17.34 17.05 -8.57
N GLN A 318 -16.56 17.03 -7.49
CA GLN A 318 -16.99 16.53 -6.19
C GLN A 318 -17.35 17.69 -5.26
N SER A 319 -18.44 17.56 -4.50
CA SER A 319 -18.78 18.47 -3.42
C SER A 319 -19.32 17.72 -2.21
N VAL A 320 -19.13 18.29 -1.02
CA VAL A 320 -19.66 17.73 0.23
C VAL A 320 -20.54 18.77 0.93
N GLN A 321 -21.74 18.34 1.33
CA GLN A 321 -22.72 19.11 2.10
C GLN A 321 -23.25 18.25 3.25
N GLY A 322 -22.90 18.61 4.49
CA GLY A 322 -23.23 17.78 5.65
C GLY A 322 -22.56 16.40 5.56
N ASP A 323 -23.37 15.34 5.59
CA ASP A 323 -22.92 13.95 5.44
C ASP A 323 -23.10 13.38 4.02
N VAL A 324 -23.48 14.23 3.07
CA VAL A 324 -23.72 13.87 1.67
C VAL A 324 -22.58 14.38 0.79
N LEU A 325 -22.01 13.46 0.02
CA LEU A 325 -21.04 13.71 -1.03
C LEU A 325 -21.73 13.58 -2.38
N GLU A 326 -21.65 14.61 -3.20
CA GLU A 326 -22.16 14.62 -4.58
C GLU A 326 -20.99 14.62 -5.56
N ILE A 327 -21.08 13.79 -6.60
CA ILE A 327 -20.17 13.79 -7.75
C ILE A 327 -20.99 14.05 -9.01
N VAL A 328 -20.57 15.03 -9.79
CA VAL A 328 -21.14 15.33 -11.12
C VAL A 328 -20.16 14.94 -12.22
N ASP A 329 -20.72 14.62 -13.38
CA ASP A 329 -19.96 14.29 -14.57
C ASP A 329 -18.97 15.39 -14.95
N ALA A 330 -17.68 15.02 -15.00
CA ALA A 330 -16.59 15.91 -15.35
C ALA A 330 -16.76 16.59 -16.73
N ARG A 331 -17.55 16.01 -17.64
CA ARG A 331 -17.90 16.60 -18.95
C ARG A 331 -18.76 17.87 -18.84
N SER A 332 -19.46 18.04 -17.71
CA SER A 332 -20.36 19.17 -17.44
C SER A 332 -19.72 20.31 -16.66
N LEU A 333 -18.48 20.13 -16.19
CA LEU A 333 -17.78 21.10 -15.38
C LEU A 333 -17.53 22.40 -16.15
N ARG A 334 -17.59 23.51 -15.43
CA ARG A 334 -17.35 24.85 -15.96
C ARG A 334 -16.08 25.41 -15.35
N ALA A 335 -15.31 26.16 -16.13
CA ALA A 335 -14.11 26.80 -15.63
C ALA A 335 -14.39 27.76 -14.46
N SER A 336 -13.62 27.60 -13.39
CA SER A 336 -13.57 28.49 -12.23
C SER A 336 -12.27 29.31 -12.27
N PRO A 337 -12.13 30.36 -11.43
CA PRO A 337 -10.83 30.96 -11.20
C PRO A 337 -9.79 29.88 -10.85
N ALA A 338 -8.61 29.97 -11.46
CA ALA A 338 -7.51 29.06 -11.17
C ALA A 338 -7.07 29.17 -9.71
N ASP A 339 -6.57 28.06 -9.17
CA ASP A 339 -5.91 28.04 -7.88
C ASP A 339 -4.70 29.00 -7.90
N VAL A 340 -4.42 29.63 -6.76
CA VAL A 340 -3.33 30.62 -6.63
C VAL A 340 -1.95 30.00 -6.87
N ASP A 341 -1.84 28.68 -6.72
CA ASP A 341 -0.59 27.93 -6.78
C ASP A 341 -0.70 26.78 -7.81
N LEU A 342 -0.89 27.12 -9.09
CA LEU A 342 -0.81 26.12 -10.16
C LEU A 342 0.63 25.67 -10.43
N GLN A 343 1.62 26.51 -10.09
CA GLN A 343 3.03 26.29 -10.41
C GLN A 343 3.58 25.05 -9.70
N ARG A 344 3.22 24.83 -8.42
CA ARG A 344 3.61 23.61 -7.69
C ARG A 344 3.21 22.32 -8.44
N TYR A 345 2.13 22.35 -9.22
CA TYR A 345 1.61 21.19 -9.92
C TYR A 345 2.28 20.97 -11.27
N LEU A 346 3.33 21.72 -11.58
CA LEU A 346 4.24 21.52 -12.70
C LEU A 346 5.62 21.01 -12.23
N GLU A 347 5.96 21.24 -10.96
CA GLU A 347 7.27 20.89 -10.40
C GLU A 347 7.44 19.36 -10.26
N PRO A 348 8.68 18.85 -10.42
CA PRO A 348 8.99 17.47 -10.06
C PRO A 348 8.90 17.29 -8.54
N GLU A 349 8.52 16.08 -8.11
CA GLU A 349 8.51 15.69 -6.69
C GLU A 349 8.93 14.22 -6.57
N PRO A 350 9.26 13.70 -5.37
CA PRO A 350 9.62 12.30 -5.22
C PRO A 350 8.63 11.35 -5.88
N LEU A 351 9.15 10.38 -6.66
CA LEU A 351 8.39 9.42 -7.47
C LEU A 351 7.65 10.01 -8.69
N ILE A 352 7.68 11.34 -8.89
CA ILE A 352 7.10 12.06 -10.03
C ILE A 352 8.21 12.86 -10.71
N GLU A 353 9.14 12.17 -11.35
CA GLU A 353 10.35 12.75 -11.94
C GLU A 353 10.09 13.46 -13.29
N SER A 354 9.20 14.47 -13.30
CA SER A 354 8.77 15.20 -14.51
C SER A 354 9.90 15.96 -15.23
N ASP A 355 11.04 16.16 -14.58
CA ASP A 355 12.25 16.76 -15.13
C ASP A 355 13.18 15.75 -15.83
N ASP A 356 12.91 14.45 -15.68
CA ASP A 356 13.71 13.39 -16.29
C ASP A 356 13.73 13.50 -17.83
N PRO A 357 14.90 13.42 -18.48
CA PRO A 357 15.01 13.55 -19.93
C PRO A 357 14.20 12.51 -20.72
N ALA A 358 14.08 11.28 -20.24
CA ALA A 358 13.31 10.22 -20.90
C ALA A 358 11.80 10.46 -20.76
N ILE A 359 11.34 10.91 -19.59
CA ILE A 359 9.94 11.30 -19.38
C ILE A 359 9.57 12.49 -20.27
N ARG A 360 10.43 13.52 -20.34
CA ARG A 360 10.23 14.67 -21.24
C ARG A 360 10.19 14.26 -22.71
N ALA A 361 11.05 13.34 -23.12
CA ALA A 361 11.07 12.84 -24.48
C ALA A 361 9.78 12.06 -24.81
N GLU A 362 9.35 11.15 -23.93
CA GLU A 362 8.12 10.38 -24.11
C GLU A 362 6.87 11.27 -24.08
N ALA A 363 6.80 12.26 -23.18
CA ALA A 363 5.72 13.22 -23.12
C ALA A 363 5.60 14.02 -24.41
N ARG A 364 6.71 14.57 -24.93
CA ARG A 364 6.73 15.29 -26.21
C ARG A 364 6.30 14.40 -27.39
N ALA A 365 6.80 13.17 -27.45
CA ALA A 365 6.42 12.23 -28.49
C ALA A 365 4.93 11.84 -28.41
N ALA A 366 4.38 11.72 -27.20
CA ALA A 366 2.98 11.37 -27.01
C ALA A 366 2.03 12.46 -27.54
N ILE A 367 2.37 13.73 -27.33
CA ILE A 367 1.54 14.88 -27.68
C ILE A 367 1.88 15.53 -29.04
N ASP A 368 2.82 14.94 -29.80
CA ASP A 368 3.24 15.47 -31.09
C ASP A 368 2.02 15.63 -32.04
N GLY A 369 1.95 16.77 -32.71
CA GLY A 369 0.82 17.15 -33.56
C GLY A 369 -0.51 17.45 -32.84
N VAL A 370 -0.57 17.40 -31.50
CA VAL A 370 -1.80 17.68 -30.72
C VAL A 370 -1.75 19.08 -30.11
N THR A 371 -2.76 19.89 -30.42
CA THR A 371 -2.88 21.28 -29.92
C THR A 371 -3.93 21.38 -28.81
N GLY A 372 -3.59 22.09 -27.74
CA GLY A 372 -4.50 22.41 -26.64
C GLY A 372 -4.40 21.43 -25.47
N ALA A 373 -4.36 21.97 -24.24
CA ALA A 373 -4.13 21.20 -23.02
C ALA A 373 -5.13 20.04 -22.83
N ARG A 374 -6.41 20.25 -23.18
CA ARG A 374 -7.43 19.20 -23.08
C ARG A 374 -7.15 18.02 -24.00
N ALA A 375 -6.83 18.28 -25.26
CA ALA A 375 -6.55 17.23 -26.25
C ALA A 375 -5.23 16.51 -25.93
N GLN A 376 -4.22 17.26 -25.46
CA GLN A 376 -2.95 16.70 -25.00
C GLN A 376 -3.14 15.80 -23.76
N ALA A 377 -3.94 16.25 -22.78
CA ALA A 377 -4.26 15.46 -21.60
C ALA A 377 -4.99 14.15 -21.95
N GLU A 378 -5.96 14.19 -22.88
CA GLU A 378 -6.61 12.98 -23.38
C GLU A 378 -5.61 12.05 -24.08
N ARG A 379 -4.77 12.60 -24.96
CA ARG A 379 -3.77 11.85 -25.71
C ARG A 379 -2.80 11.12 -24.75
N LEU A 380 -2.37 11.80 -23.69
CA LEU A 380 -1.56 11.22 -22.62
C LEU A 380 -2.30 10.08 -21.91
N THR A 381 -3.60 10.22 -21.63
CA THR A 381 -4.40 9.17 -20.97
C THR A 381 -4.39 7.90 -21.81
N ARG A 382 -4.63 8.04 -23.12
CA ARG A 382 -4.60 6.91 -24.05
C ARG A 382 -3.20 6.32 -24.18
N ARG A 383 -2.17 7.17 -24.24
CA ARG A 383 -0.77 6.74 -24.39
C ARG A 383 -0.32 5.91 -23.21
N VAL A 384 -0.49 6.42 -21.98
CA VAL A 384 -0.08 5.69 -20.76
C VAL A 384 -0.81 4.37 -20.65
N ASN A 385 -2.13 4.35 -20.88
CA ASN A 385 -2.91 3.12 -20.86
C ASN A 385 -2.39 2.05 -21.83
N ALA A 386 -2.01 2.45 -23.05
CA ALA A 386 -1.51 1.55 -24.07
C ALA A 386 -0.06 1.10 -23.82
N MET A 387 0.69 1.82 -22.99
CA MET A 387 2.11 1.60 -22.77
C MET A 387 2.38 0.63 -21.61
N LEU A 388 1.44 0.50 -20.68
CA LEU A 388 1.61 -0.24 -19.43
C LEU A 388 0.81 -1.54 -19.41
N ASP A 389 1.51 -2.64 -19.11
CA ASP A 389 0.89 -3.90 -18.75
C ASP A 389 0.32 -3.79 -17.33
N LYS A 390 -1.00 -4.01 -17.19
CA LYS A 390 -1.69 -3.98 -15.89
C LYS A 390 -1.34 -5.22 -15.07
N LYS A 391 -0.41 -5.09 -14.13
CA LYS A 391 -0.03 -6.15 -13.19
C LYS A 391 0.17 -5.52 -11.81
N PRO A 392 -0.30 -6.18 -10.73
CA PRO A 392 -0.06 -5.72 -9.38
C PRO A 392 1.43 -5.63 -9.05
N THR A 393 1.81 -4.54 -8.41
CA THR A 393 3.18 -4.25 -8.01
C THR A 393 3.19 -3.81 -6.56
N VAL A 394 4.10 -4.37 -5.75
CA VAL A 394 4.31 -3.95 -4.36
C VAL A 394 5.54 -3.04 -4.34
N SER A 395 5.46 -1.89 -5.00
CA SER A 395 6.60 -1.00 -5.26
C SER A 395 6.30 0.45 -4.88
N LEU A 396 7.35 1.28 -4.77
CA LEU A 396 7.16 2.73 -4.80
C LEU A 396 6.99 3.15 -6.27
N PRO A 397 5.89 3.82 -6.65
CA PRO A 397 5.55 4.08 -8.05
C PRO A 397 6.39 5.22 -8.66
N SER A 398 7.71 5.04 -8.80
CA SER A 398 8.59 6.00 -9.48
C SER A 398 8.26 6.07 -10.97
N ALA A 399 7.78 7.23 -11.44
CA ALA A 399 7.40 7.44 -12.84
C ALA A 399 8.51 7.02 -13.82
N ARG A 400 9.77 7.31 -13.46
CA ARG A 400 10.94 6.93 -14.26
C ARG A 400 11.14 5.40 -14.34
N ASP A 401 10.95 4.69 -13.24
CA ASP A 401 11.00 3.22 -13.23
C ASP A 401 9.83 2.62 -14.03
N VAL A 402 8.63 3.19 -13.89
CA VAL A 402 7.43 2.75 -14.63
C VAL A 402 7.61 2.91 -16.13
N LEU A 403 8.17 4.04 -16.59
CA LEU A 403 8.46 4.25 -18.01
C LEU A 403 9.41 3.17 -18.57
N ARG A 404 10.37 2.71 -17.75
CA ARG A 404 11.36 1.70 -18.14
C ARG A 404 10.78 0.28 -18.10
N THR A 405 10.07 -0.09 -17.04
CA THR A 405 9.54 -1.45 -16.84
C THR A 405 8.28 -1.71 -17.65
N ARG A 406 7.49 -0.66 -17.91
CA ARG A 406 6.19 -0.70 -18.60
C ARG A 406 5.17 -1.63 -17.94
N VAL A 407 5.26 -1.79 -16.63
CA VAL A 407 4.39 -2.65 -15.83
C VAL A 407 3.95 -1.89 -14.59
N GLY A 408 2.68 -2.01 -14.21
CA GLY A 408 2.20 -1.57 -12.91
C GLY A 408 0.68 -1.52 -12.79
N ASP A 409 0.19 -1.08 -11.64
CA ASP A 409 -1.23 -0.93 -11.34
C ASP A 409 -1.68 0.54 -11.41
N CYS A 410 -2.79 0.87 -10.73
CA CYS A 410 -3.34 2.22 -10.70
C CYS A 410 -2.34 3.28 -10.22
N ASN A 411 -1.41 2.91 -9.32
CA ASN A 411 -0.40 3.81 -8.78
C ASN A 411 0.64 4.17 -9.83
N GLU A 412 1.19 3.16 -10.51
CA GLU A 412 2.18 3.37 -11.57
C GLU A 412 1.59 4.10 -12.78
N HIS A 413 0.37 3.77 -13.19
CA HIS A 413 -0.33 4.49 -14.26
C HIS A 413 -0.51 5.98 -13.91
N THR A 414 -0.90 6.25 -12.67
CA THR A 414 -1.14 7.61 -12.19
C THR A 414 0.16 8.40 -12.07
N ALA A 415 1.20 7.83 -11.46
CA ALA A 415 2.49 8.48 -11.30
C ALA A 415 3.14 8.82 -12.65
N LEU A 416 3.16 7.86 -13.59
CA LEU A 416 3.71 8.09 -14.92
C LEU A 416 2.91 9.16 -15.68
N TYR A 417 1.58 9.09 -15.64
CA TYR A 417 0.75 10.10 -16.28
C TYR A 417 1.02 11.50 -15.74
N VAL A 418 1.04 11.67 -14.41
CA VAL A 418 1.29 12.97 -13.78
C VAL A 418 2.66 13.49 -14.18
N ALA A 419 3.71 12.66 -14.15
CA ALA A 419 5.05 13.08 -14.56
C ALA A 419 5.09 13.52 -16.03
N MET A 420 4.46 12.76 -16.95
CA MET A 420 4.38 13.11 -18.37
C MET A 420 3.56 14.39 -18.62
N ALA A 421 2.44 14.56 -17.91
CA ALA A 421 1.60 15.75 -18.03
C ALA A 421 2.33 17.01 -17.52
N ARG A 422 3.02 16.92 -16.38
CA ARG A 422 3.88 17.99 -15.85
C ARG A 422 5.02 18.32 -16.81
N ALA A 423 5.68 17.31 -17.39
CA ALA A 423 6.72 17.48 -18.40
C ALA A 423 6.21 18.16 -19.70
N ALA A 424 4.92 18.00 -20.01
CA ALA A 424 4.23 18.67 -21.11
C ALA A 424 3.72 20.09 -20.76
N GLY A 425 3.96 20.57 -19.54
CA GLY A 425 3.48 21.88 -19.08
C GLY A 425 2.00 21.90 -18.66
N ILE A 426 1.41 20.75 -18.36
CA ILE A 426 0.02 20.61 -17.92
C ILE A 426 -0.01 20.40 -16.40
N PRO A 427 -0.51 21.36 -15.60
CA PRO A 427 -0.53 21.21 -14.15
C PRO A 427 -1.37 19.99 -13.75
N SER A 428 -0.78 19.08 -12.98
CA SER A 428 -1.36 17.78 -12.67
C SER A 428 -1.05 17.34 -11.25
N ARG A 429 -2.02 16.67 -10.60
CA ARG A 429 -1.90 16.14 -9.24
C ARG A 429 -2.54 14.76 -9.11
N ILE A 430 -2.14 14.04 -8.07
CA ILE A 430 -2.68 12.71 -7.76
C ILE A 430 -3.93 12.85 -6.89
N ALA A 431 -4.98 12.14 -7.27
CA ALA A 431 -6.16 11.87 -6.48
C ALA A 431 -6.18 10.41 -6.06
N VAL A 432 -6.63 10.16 -4.83
CA VAL A 432 -6.72 8.80 -4.29
C VAL A 432 -8.08 8.65 -3.62
N GLY A 433 -8.73 7.52 -3.84
CA GLY A 433 -10.06 7.27 -3.32
C GLY A 433 -10.63 5.96 -3.79
N LEU A 434 -11.89 5.98 -4.22
CA LEU A 434 -12.65 4.80 -4.59
C LEU A 434 -13.22 4.92 -6.00
N VAL A 435 -13.28 3.81 -6.73
CA VAL A 435 -13.95 3.71 -8.02
C VAL A 435 -14.93 2.55 -8.04
N TYR A 436 -16.09 2.75 -8.66
CA TYR A 436 -17.07 1.69 -8.78
C TYR A 436 -16.69 0.73 -9.91
N THR A 437 -16.47 -0.54 -9.56
CA THR A 437 -16.24 -1.61 -10.52
C THR A 437 -16.77 -2.92 -9.95
N ARG A 438 -17.26 -3.83 -10.80
CA ARG A 438 -17.73 -5.17 -10.38
C ARG A 438 -18.71 -5.19 -9.20
N GLY A 439 -19.53 -4.16 -9.02
CA GLY A 439 -20.55 -4.11 -7.98
C GLY A 439 -20.13 -3.47 -6.65
N ALA A 440 -18.88 -3.03 -6.51
CA ALA A 440 -18.37 -2.42 -5.28
C ALA A 440 -17.42 -1.24 -5.59
N PHE A 441 -17.10 -0.45 -4.56
CA PHE A 441 -16.14 0.64 -4.63
C PHE A 441 -14.76 0.16 -4.17
N TYR A 442 -13.81 0.14 -5.10
CA TYR A 442 -12.45 -0.34 -4.86
C TYR A 442 -11.48 0.83 -4.74
N TYR A 443 -10.46 0.66 -3.90
CA TYR A 443 -9.40 1.65 -3.80
C TYR A 443 -8.68 1.84 -5.14
N HIS A 444 -8.41 3.11 -5.45
CA HIS A 444 -7.83 3.51 -6.72
C HIS A 444 -7.10 4.83 -6.60
N ALA A 445 -6.09 5.01 -7.45
CA ALA A 445 -5.41 6.28 -7.67
C ALA A 445 -5.63 6.73 -9.13
N TRP A 446 -5.84 8.03 -9.32
CA TRP A 446 -6.00 8.62 -10.65
C TRP A 446 -5.47 10.06 -10.71
N PRO A 447 -5.09 10.58 -11.89
CA PRO A 447 -4.73 11.99 -12.04
C PRO A 447 -5.92 12.96 -12.05
N GLU A 448 -5.74 14.14 -11.47
CA GLU A 448 -6.50 15.35 -11.77
C GLU A 448 -5.61 16.31 -12.58
N VAL A 449 -6.10 16.81 -13.71
CA VAL A 449 -5.37 17.74 -14.59
C VAL A 449 -6.06 19.08 -14.70
N PHE A 450 -5.31 20.17 -14.65
CA PHE A 450 -5.84 21.50 -14.86
C PHE A 450 -5.85 21.82 -16.36
N VAL A 451 -7.04 22.03 -16.90
CA VAL A 451 -7.24 22.50 -18.28
C VAL A 451 -7.58 23.98 -18.23
N ASP A 452 -6.69 24.80 -18.79
CA ASP A 452 -6.91 26.24 -18.95
C ASP A 452 -7.93 26.54 -20.05
N GLU A 453 -8.92 27.37 -19.73
CA GLU A 453 -10.00 27.82 -20.63
C GLU A 453 -9.97 29.35 -20.86
N THR A 454 -8.91 30.05 -20.45
CA THR A 454 -8.76 31.51 -20.62
C THR A 454 -8.75 32.03 -22.05
N ARG A 455 -8.63 31.15 -23.06
CA ARG A 455 -8.70 31.55 -24.47
C ARG A 455 -10.13 31.79 -24.99
N SER A 456 -11.12 31.99 -24.13
CA SER A 456 -12.38 32.62 -24.55
C SER A 456 -12.17 34.14 -24.61
N PRO A 457 -12.28 34.81 -25.78
CA PRO A 457 -11.99 36.25 -25.95
C PRO A 457 -12.88 37.20 -25.14
N SER A 458 -13.80 36.70 -24.31
CA SER A 458 -14.91 37.46 -23.75
C SER A 458 -14.77 37.88 -22.29
N THR A 459 -13.70 37.53 -21.57
CA THR A 459 -13.58 37.89 -20.14
C THR A 459 -12.29 38.64 -19.83
N GLY A 460 -12.38 39.98 -19.83
CA GLY A 460 -11.32 40.94 -19.48
C GLY A 460 -10.90 40.97 -18.00
N SER A 461 -10.84 39.80 -17.35
CA SER A 461 -10.32 39.64 -15.99
C SER A 461 -9.00 38.88 -16.10
N GLY A 462 -7.87 39.54 -15.86
CA GLY A 462 -6.50 39.00 -15.98
C GLY A 462 -6.12 37.88 -15.00
N ARG A 463 -7.05 37.01 -14.60
CA ARG A 463 -6.81 35.81 -13.79
C ARG A 463 -7.12 34.57 -14.63
N SER A 464 -6.21 33.59 -14.62
CA SER A 464 -6.40 32.32 -15.32
C SER A 464 -7.70 31.66 -14.86
N ARG A 465 -8.51 31.15 -15.79
CA ARG A 465 -9.72 30.35 -15.53
C ARG A 465 -9.54 28.99 -16.16
N GLY A 466 -9.88 27.94 -15.44
CA GLY A 466 -9.80 26.59 -15.96
C GLY A 466 -10.54 25.61 -15.08
N VAL A 467 -10.37 24.33 -15.39
CA VAL A 467 -11.07 23.24 -14.72
C VAL A 467 -10.08 22.14 -14.36
N TRP A 468 -10.15 21.68 -13.11
CA TRP A 468 -9.54 20.42 -12.70
C TRP A 468 -10.42 19.27 -13.21
N LEU A 469 -9.91 18.51 -14.17
CA LEU A 469 -10.58 17.34 -14.73
C LEU A 469 -9.96 16.06 -14.15
N PRO A 470 -10.75 15.19 -13.52
CA PRO A 470 -10.28 13.84 -13.22
C PRO A 470 -10.16 13.04 -14.53
N VAL A 471 -9.07 12.29 -14.66
CA VAL A 471 -8.79 11.41 -15.80
C VAL A 471 -8.28 10.08 -15.26
N ASP A 472 -8.49 8.97 -15.97
CA ASP A 472 -8.01 7.67 -15.50
C ASP A 472 -7.26 6.90 -16.61
N PRO A 473 -5.92 6.93 -16.62
CA PRO A 473 -5.13 6.13 -17.55
C PRO A 473 -5.20 4.63 -17.27
N THR A 474 -5.58 4.18 -16.08
CA THR A 474 -5.73 2.74 -15.75
C THR A 474 -6.94 2.16 -16.45
N PHE A 475 -8.07 2.85 -16.41
CA PHE A 475 -9.31 2.43 -17.09
C PHE A 475 -9.48 3.04 -18.48
N ASN A 476 -8.50 3.80 -18.97
CA ASN A 476 -8.57 4.49 -20.24
C ASN A 476 -9.82 5.40 -20.31
N GLN A 477 -9.98 6.28 -19.32
CA GLN A 477 -11.11 7.20 -19.24
C GLN A 477 -10.67 8.66 -19.33
N PHE A 478 -11.28 9.40 -20.25
CA PHE A 478 -11.13 10.85 -20.36
C PHE A 478 -12.49 11.50 -20.66
N PRO A 479 -13.01 12.38 -19.78
CA PRO A 479 -12.66 12.41 -18.36
C PRO A 479 -13.09 11.11 -17.65
N ALA A 480 -12.62 10.93 -16.41
CA ALA A 480 -13.11 9.88 -15.52
C ALA A 480 -14.62 10.05 -15.28
N ASP A 481 -15.32 8.93 -15.05
CA ASP A 481 -16.76 8.93 -14.79
C ASP A 481 -17.13 9.41 -13.37
N ALA A 482 -18.43 9.69 -13.16
CA ALA A 482 -18.95 10.21 -11.90
C ALA A 482 -19.03 9.15 -10.76
N THR A 483 -18.33 8.02 -10.89
CA THR A 483 -18.17 7.02 -9.82
C THR A 483 -16.79 7.05 -9.15
N HIS A 484 -15.92 7.98 -9.57
CA HIS A 484 -14.62 8.23 -8.94
C HIS A 484 -14.80 9.12 -7.70
N VAL A 485 -14.87 8.49 -6.52
CA VAL A 485 -15.04 9.15 -5.21
C VAL A 485 -13.68 9.45 -4.61
N ARG A 486 -13.25 10.71 -4.65
CA ARG A 486 -11.96 11.11 -4.12
C ARG A 486 -12.00 11.25 -2.61
N LEU A 487 -11.01 10.67 -1.93
CA LEU A 487 -10.87 10.70 -0.47
C LEU A 487 -9.70 11.58 -0.01
N ALA A 488 -8.63 11.66 -0.80
CA ALA A 488 -7.45 12.47 -0.53
C ALA A 488 -6.80 12.96 -1.84
N ARG A 489 -5.94 13.98 -1.74
CA ARG A 489 -5.04 14.42 -2.81
C ARG A 489 -3.60 14.33 -2.36
N GLY A 490 -2.70 13.98 -3.28
CA GLY A 490 -1.26 13.94 -3.05
C GLY A 490 -0.66 12.58 -3.38
N GLY A 491 0.66 12.48 -3.22
CA GLY A 491 1.44 11.30 -3.53
C GLY A 491 1.24 10.16 -2.52
N LEU A 492 2.23 9.28 -2.46
CA LEU A 492 2.19 8.08 -1.60
C LEU A 492 1.97 8.41 -0.12
N ASP A 493 2.45 9.57 0.34
CA ASP A 493 2.27 10.05 1.71
C ASP A 493 0.79 10.23 2.08
N ARG A 494 -0.02 10.67 1.12
CA ARG A 494 -1.46 10.90 1.29
C ARG A 494 -2.28 9.64 1.05
N GLN A 495 -1.74 8.66 0.33
CA GLN A 495 -2.37 7.34 0.21
C GLN A 495 -2.49 6.63 1.57
N ALA A 496 -1.54 6.83 2.49
CA ALA A 496 -1.62 6.25 3.83
C ALA A 496 -2.87 6.70 4.62
N ALA A 497 -3.47 7.86 4.29
CA ALA A 497 -4.70 8.34 4.90
C ALA A 497 -5.92 7.43 4.63
N ILE A 498 -5.82 6.55 3.63
CA ILE A 498 -6.87 5.59 3.28
C ILE A 498 -6.92 4.39 4.23
N LEU A 499 -5.75 3.94 4.70
CA LEU A 499 -5.65 2.74 5.53
C LEU A 499 -6.64 2.69 6.71
N PRO A 500 -6.85 3.76 7.50
CA PRO A 500 -7.81 3.74 8.60
C PRO A 500 -9.27 3.65 8.17
N LEU A 501 -9.60 3.91 6.90
CA LEU A 501 -10.95 3.80 6.35
C LEU A 501 -11.32 2.34 5.99
N VAL A 502 -10.33 1.49 5.77
CA VAL A 502 -10.53 0.06 5.45
C VAL A 502 -11.34 -0.61 6.55
N GLY A 503 -12.52 -1.13 6.20
CA GLY A 503 -13.45 -1.80 7.12
C GLY A 503 -14.25 -0.86 8.05
N LYS A 504 -13.96 0.44 8.07
CA LYS A 504 -14.72 1.44 8.85
C LYS A 504 -15.66 2.28 7.99
N LEU A 505 -15.24 2.62 6.77
CA LEU A 505 -16.01 3.42 5.84
C LEU A 505 -17.27 2.67 5.42
N LYS A 506 -18.43 3.29 5.69
CA LYS A 506 -19.72 2.85 5.17
C LYS A 506 -20.18 3.84 4.12
N MET A 507 -20.83 3.30 3.09
CA MET A 507 -21.33 4.07 1.96
C MET A 507 -22.77 3.68 1.68
N THR A 508 -23.62 4.66 1.44
CA THR A 508 -25.00 4.46 0.97
C THR A 508 -25.24 5.30 -0.27
N ILE A 509 -25.73 4.69 -1.35
CA ILE A 509 -26.15 5.42 -2.54
C ILE A 509 -27.52 6.05 -2.25
N ARG A 510 -27.59 7.38 -2.29
CA ARG A 510 -28.81 8.16 -2.04
C ARG A 510 -29.60 8.38 -3.32
N ASP A 511 -28.93 8.85 -4.37
CA ASP A 511 -29.51 9.11 -5.67
C ASP A 511 -28.47 8.89 -6.78
N VAL A 512 -28.97 8.54 -7.98
CA VAL A 512 -28.17 8.34 -9.19
C VAL A 512 -28.94 8.89 -10.38
N ASP A 513 -28.34 9.86 -11.06
CA ASP A 513 -28.77 10.33 -12.37
C ASP A 513 -27.94 9.65 -13.48
N LEU A 514 -28.63 9.14 -14.51
CA LEU A 514 -28.02 8.42 -15.62
C LEU A 514 -28.27 9.18 -16.93
N GLY A 515 -27.33 9.05 -17.87
CA GLY A 515 -27.47 9.65 -19.20
C GLY A 515 -28.71 9.14 -19.95
N PRO A 516 -29.29 9.95 -20.86
CA PRO A 516 -30.56 9.64 -21.54
C PRO A 516 -30.58 8.37 -22.40
N ASN A 517 -29.43 7.78 -22.71
CA ASN A 517 -29.28 6.55 -23.50
C ASN A 517 -28.72 5.37 -22.70
N ALA A 518 -28.68 5.46 -21.37
CA ALA A 518 -28.20 4.37 -20.52
C ALA A 518 -29.09 3.14 -20.73
N ARG A 519 -28.53 2.10 -21.37
CA ARG A 519 -29.24 0.84 -21.55
C ARG A 519 -29.10 0.05 -20.26
N SER A 520 -30.19 -0.12 -19.51
CA SER A 520 -30.25 -1.19 -18.50
C SER A 520 -30.23 -2.53 -19.24
N VAL A 521 -29.04 -3.05 -19.55
CA VAL A 521 -28.93 -4.38 -20.17
C VAL A 521 -29.18 -5.42 -19.10
N LEU A 522 -30.39 -5.94 -19.09
CA LEU A 522 -30.84 -7.04 -18.24
C LEU A 522 -30.30 -8.38 -18.79
N VAL A 523 -29.00 -8.67 -18.69
CA VAL A 523 -28.46 -10.03 -18.88
C VAL A 523 -27.16 -10.26 -18.09
N GLY A 524 -27.14 -11.32 -17.25
CA GLY A 524 -25.94 -12.16 -17.09
C GLY A 524 -25.27 -12.25 -15.72
N ARG A 525 -25.74 -13.23 -14.92
CA ARG A 525 -25.17 -13.82 -13.67
C ARG A 525 -25.23 -12.93 -12.41
N GLN A 526 -25.98 -13.41 -11.41
CA GLN A 526 -25.90 -12.91 -10.04
C GLN A 526 -24.43 -12.94 -9.58
N PRO A 527 -23.93 -11.87 -8.92
CA PRO A 527 -22.73 -11.99 -8.10
C PRO A 527 -22.99 -13.14 -7.13
N ALA A 528 -22.17 -14.20 -7.18
CA ALA A 528 -22.22 -15.22 -6.16
C ALA A 528 -22.09 -14.53 -4.81
N ASP A 529 -22.99 -14.84 -3.88
CA ASP A 529 -23.06 -14.26 -2.55
C ASP A 529 -21.66 -14.18 -1.92
N LEU A 530 -21.08 -12.99 -1.94
CA LEU A 530 -19.99 -12.62 -1.04
C LEU A 530 -20.62 -12.37 0.34
N ALA A 531 -21.19 -13.43 0.91
CA ALA A 531 -21.50 -13.43 2.33
C ALA A 531 -20.17 -13.25 3.08
N PRO A 532 -20.13 -12.45 4.17
CA PRO A 532 -19.03 -12.51 5.10
C PRO A 532 -18.86 -13.96 5.52
N LEU A 533 -17.70 -14.56 5.27
CA LEU A 533 -17.39 -15.89 5.77
C LEU A 533 -17.55 -15.86 7.29
N ALA A 534 -18.60 -16.50 7.78
CA ALA A 534 -18.77 -16.77 9.20
C ALA A 534 -17.64 -17.73 9.60
N VAL A 535 -16.59 -17.19 10.20
CA VAL A 535 -15.48 -17.98 10.74
C VAL A 535 -16.00 -18.76 11.96
N PRO A 536 -16.00 -20.11 11.96
CA PRO A 536 -16.31 -20.86 13.16
C PRO A 536 -15.15 -20.69 14.14
N ILE A 537 -15.34 -19.84 15.15
CA ILE A 537 -14.42 -19.70 16.28
C ILE A 537 -14.57 -20.96 17.15
N PRO A 538 -13.49 -21.72 17.43
CA PRO A 538 -13.55 -22.84 18.37
C PRO A 538 -13.94 -22.31 19.76
N ARG A 539 -15.12 -22.69 20.26
CA ARG A 539 -15.51 -22.44 21.66
C ARG A 539 -15.16 -23.66 22.49
N ARG A 540 -14.54 -23.43 23.65
CA ARG A 540 -14.27 -24.46 24.65
C ARG A 540 -15.59 -24.84 25.32
N ASN A 541 -15.99 -26.11 25.28
CA ASN A 541 -17.11 -26.59 26.11
C ASN A 541 -16.69 -26.49 27.58
N ALA A 542 -17.37 -25.64 28.35
CA ALA A 542 -17.14 -25.44 29.79
C ALA A 542 -17.78 -26.53 30.66
N SER A 543 -18.20 -27.66 30.07
CA SER A 543 -18.93 -28.72 30.77
C SER A 543 -18.52 -30.09 30.24
N GLY A 544 -17.53 -30.72 30.87
CA GLY A 544 -17.17 -32.12 30.65
C GLY A 544 -15.69 -32.42 30.87
N CYS A 545 -15.39 -33.32 31.81
CA CYS A 545 -14.05 -33.63 32.33
C CYS A 545 -13.10 -34.38 31.37
N CYS A 546 -13.35 -34.40 30.05
CA CYS A 546 -12.51 -35.10 29.08
C CYS A 546 -12.25 -34.24 27.84
N SER A 547 -10.98 -34.07 27.50
CA SER A 547 -10.49 -33.23 26.40
C SER A 547 -10.74 -33.86 25.03
N CYS A 548 -11.84 -33.52 24.37
CA CYS A 548 -12.07 -33.80 22.96
C CYS A 548 -12.54 -32.53 22.24
N TRP A 549 -11.87 -32.17 21.14
CA TRP A 549 -12.28 -31.10 20.23
C TRP A 549 -13.36 -31.64 19.28
N SER A 550 -14.49 -30.97 19.13
CA SER A 550 -15.50 -31.34 18.12
C SER A 550 -15.12 -30.75 16.75
N ASN A 551 -15.13 -31.59 15.72
CA ASN A 551 -14.96 -31.18 14.32
C ASN A 551 -16.24 -30.46 13.82
N PRO A 552 -16.13 -29.37 13.04
CA PRO A 552 -17.30 -28.77 12.40
C PRO A 552 -17.87 -29.70 11.32
N SER A 553 -19.19 -29.85 11.33
CA SER A 553 -19.97 -30.63 10.37
C SER A 553 -19.77 -30.13 8.94
N ARG A 554 -19.42 -31.03 8.02
CA ARG A 554 -19.41 -30.77 6.57
C ARG A 554 -20.84 -30.52 6.10
N LEU A 555 -21.13 -29.32 5.60
CA LEU A 555 -22.34 -29.03 4.82
C LEU A 555 -22.07 -29.42 3.35
N ARG A 556 -23.06 -30.09 2.74
CA ARG A 556 -23.12 -30.43 1.31
C ARG A 556 -23.46 -29.21 0.46
#